data_AF-A0AAU3QYZ9-F1
#
_entry.id   AF-A0AAU3QYZ9-F1
#
_cell.length_a   1.000
_cell.length_b   1.000
_cell.length_c   1.000
_cell.angle_alpha   90.00
_cell.angle_beta   90.00
_cell.angle_gamma   90.00
#
_symmetry.space_group_name_H-M   'P 1'
#
loop_
_entity.id
_entity.type
_entity.pdbx_description
1 polymer ?
#
loop_
_entity_poly.entity_id
_entity_poly.type
_entity_poly.pdbx_seq_one_letter_code
_entity_poly.pdbx_strand_id
1 'polypeptide(L)' 'MLRDVLDIAGRDPWSFPPFDLRDPEGEDVRSAAVGQLTAVYWINRPAGRLYVLDIIWLG' A
#
# COMPACT_ATOMS: atom_id res chain seq x y z
N MET A 1 -0.33 -14.76 1.96
CA MET A 1 0.26 -13.84 0.95
C MET A 1 -0.32 -12.44 1.05
N LEU A 2 -1.57 -12.17 0.63
CA LEU A 2 -2.16 -10.83 0.80
C LEU A 2 -2.32 -10.43 2.27
N ARG A 3 -2.80 -11.35 3.11
CA ARG A 3 -2.90 -11.12 4.55
C ARG A 3 -1.55 -10.75 5.18
N ASP A 4 -0.47 -11.36 4.71
CA ASP A 4 0.88 -11.06 5.20
C ASP A 4 1.32 -9.66 4.74
N VAL A 5 1.02 -9.28 3.50
CA VAL A 5 1.26 -7.93 2.98
C VAL A 5 0.52 -6.87 3.81
N LEU A 6 -0.76 -7.08 4.10
CA LEU A 6 -1.55 -6.14 4.90
C LEU A 6 -1.11 -6.13 6.38
N ASP A 7 -0.65 -7.26 6.93
CA ASP A 7 -0.08 -7.32 8.28
C ASP A 7 1.24 -6.55 8.36
N ILE A 8 2.10 -6.66 7.35
CA ILE A 8 3.34 -5.86 7.24
C ILE A 8 2.97 -4.38 7.11
N ALA A 9 2.10 -4.00 6.18
CA ALA A 9 1.68 -2.62 5.98
C ALA A 9 1.08 -2.03 7.26
N GLY A 10 0.33 -2.81 8.04
CA GLY A 10 -0.23 -2.38 9.32
C GLY A 10 0.82 -2.10 10.40
N ARG A 11 1.98 -2.77 10.38
CA ARG A 11 3.08 -2.56 11.34
C ARG A 11 4.08 -1.52 10.89
N ASP A 12 4.42 -1.52 9.61
CA ASP A 12 5.36 -0.59 8.98
C ASP A 12 4.81 -0.15 7.61
N PRO A 13 3.93 0.88 7.57
CA PRO A 13 3.27 1.29 6.34
C PRO A 13 4.22 1.88 5.30
N TRP A 14 5.44 2.23 5.68
CA TRP A 14 6.45 2.83 4.80
C TRP A 14 7.41 1.80 4.20
N SER A 15 7.31 0.52 4.59
CA SER A 15 8.17 -0.56 4.08
C SER A 15 7.99 -0.83 2.59
N PHE A 16 6.87 -0.39 2.02
CA PHE A 16 6.54 -0.54 0.61
C PHE A 16 6.82 0.76 -0.17
N PRO A 17 7.19 0.64 -1.47
CA PRO A 17 7.50 1.81 -2.28
C PRO A 17 6.25 2.71 -2.47
N PRO A 18 6.47 4.01 -2.73
CA PRO A 18 5.42 4.89 -3.25
C PRO A 18 4.73 4.25 -4.46
N PHE A 19 3.42 4.47 -4.57
CA PHE A 19 2.64 3.97 -5.71
C PHE A 19 3.11 4.59 -7.03
N ASP A 20 3.35 5.91 -7.03
CA ASP A 20 4.00 6.61 -8.13
C ASP A 20 5.15 7.46 -7.59
N LEU A 21 6.38 7.12 -7.99
CA LEU A 21 7.59 7.86 -7.59
C LEU A 21 7.67 9.27 -8.18
N ARG A 22 6.83 9.57 -9.18
CA ARG A 22 6.79 10.86 -9.88
C ARG A 22 5.66 11.75 -9.37
N ASP A 23 4.80 11.22 -8.50
CA ASP A 23 3.70 11.97 -7.91
C ASP A 23 4.12 12.53 -6.53
N PRO A 24 4.45 13.84 -6.44
CA PRO A 24 4.80 14.45 -5.17
C PRO A 24 3.61 14.55 -4.20
N GLU A 25 2.37 14.51 -4.68
CA GLU A 25 1.16 14.51 -3.84
C GLU A 25 0.84 13.10 -3.33
N GLY A 26 1.34 12.07 -4.03
CA GLY A 26 1.15 10.65 -3.74
C GLY A 26 2.10 10.05 -2.69
N GLU A 27 2.82 10.88 -1.90
CA GLU A 27 3.80 10.39 -0.91
C GLU A 27 3.17 9.37 0.06
N ASP A 28 1.89 9.55 0.42
CA ASP A 28 1.18 8.68 1.35
C ASP A 28 0.56 7.44 0.70
N VAL A 29 0.64 7.31 -0.62
CA VAL A 29 0.06 6.19 -1.36
C VAL A 29 1.14 5.17 -1.67
N ARG A 30 0.87 3.90 -1.36
CA ARG A 30 1.84 2.82 -1.40
C ARG A 30 1.31 1.63 -2.16
N SER A 31 2.23 0.91 -2.80
CA SER A 31 1.93 -0.29 -3.58
C SER A 31 2.68 -1.48 -3.01
N ALA A 32 1.94 -2.53 -2.65
CA ALA A 32 2.51 -3.75 -2.12
C ALA A 32 2.10 -4.94 -3.00
N ALA A 33 3.08 -5.50 -3.71
CA ALA A 33 2.89 -6.59 -4.66
C ALA A 33 3.41 -7.92 -4.11
N VAL A 34 2.61 -8.98 -4.27
CA VAL A 34 3.00 -10.37 -3.99
C VAL A 34 2.49 -11.27 -5.12
N GLY A 35 3.41 -11.76 -5.96
CA GLY A 35 3.05 -12.54 -7.14
C GLY A 35 2.16 -11.74 -8.11
N GLN A 36 0.97 -12.25 -8.39
CA GLN A 36 -0.02 -11.65 -9.31
C GLN A 36 -1.00 -10.69 -8.63
N LEU A 37 -0.80 -10.40 -7.34
CA LEU A 37 -1.72 -9.64 -6.54
C LEU A 37 -1.02 -8.40 -5.96
N THR A 38 -1.64 -7.24 -6.14
CA THR A 38 -1.14 -5.97 -5.63
C THR A 38 -2.21 -5.30 -4.79
N ALA A 39 -1.85 -4.81 -3.61
CA ALA A 39 -2.68 -3.91 -2.82
C ALA A 39 -2.13 -2.50 -2.90
N VAL A 40 -3.00 -1.53 -3.20
CA VAL A 40 -2.71 -0.11 -3.12
C VAL A 40 -3.39 0.43 -1.88
N TYR A 41 -2.67 1.19 -1.06
CA TYR A 41 -3.23 1.76 0.16
C TYR A 41 -2.72 3.18 0.39
N TRP A 42 -3.51 3.95 1.14
CA TRP A 42 -3.19 5.30 1.57
C TRP A 42 -2.95 5.35 3.09
N ILE A 43 -1.88 6.04 3.48
CA ILE A 43 -1.49 6.29 4.86
C ILE A 43 -2.13 7.60 5.34
N ASN A 44 -3.22 7.48 6.10
CA ASN A 44 -3.82 8.64 6.76
C ASN A 44 -3.07 8.91 8.08
N ARG A 45 -2.00 9.72 8.00
CA ARG A 45 -1.15 10.05 9.16
C ARG A 45 -1.94 10.66 10.32
N PRO A 46 -2.82 11.66 10.11
CA PRO A 46 -3.59 12.26 11.21
C PRO A 46 -4.52 11.27 11.92
N ALA A 47 -5.11 10.32 11.19
CA ALA A 47 -6.02 9.34 11.77
C ALA A 47 -5.30 8.08 12.30
N GLY A 48 -4.02 7.90 12.00
CA GLY A 48 -3.28 6.67 12.34
C GLY A 48 -3.90 5.43 11.70
N ARG A 49 -4.40 5.53 10.47
CA ARG A 49 -5.11 4.46 9.76
C ARG A 49 -4.59 4.27 8.34
N LEU A 50 -4.77 3.06 7.83
CA LEU A 50 -4.58 2.74 6.42
C LEU A 50 -5.93 2.50 5.76
N TYR A 51 -6.06 3.01 4.55
CA TYR A 51 -7.20 2.74 3.69
C TYR A 51 -6.71 1.98 2.48
N VAL A 52 -7.22 0.77 2.26
CA VAL A 52 -6.98 0.07 1.00
C VAL A 52 -7.78 0.80 -0.08
N LEU A 53 -7.07 1.29 -1.10
CA LEU A 53 -7.64 1.99 -2.23
C LEU A 53 -8.01 1.02 -3.35
N ASP A 54 -7.13 0.06 -3.62
CA ASP A 54 -7.31 -0.90 -4.71
C ASP A 54 -6.68 -2.26 -4.41
N ILE A 55 -7.24 -3.32 -5.00
CA ILE A 55 -6.68 -4.67 -5.03
C ILE A 55 -6.70 -5.13 -6.48
N ILE A 56 -5.50 -5.24 -7.05
CA ILE A 56 -5.30 -5.59 -8.46
C ILE A 56 -4.90 -7.06 -8.55
N TRP A 57 -5.62 -7.84 -9.33
CA TRP A 57 -5.28 -9.23 -9.68
C TRP A 57 -5.01 -9.33 -11.18
N LEU A 58 -3.82 -9.82 -11.54
CA LEU A 58 -3.37 -9.97 -12.93
C LEU A 58 -3.65 -11.37 -13.52
N GLY A 59 -4.54 -12.15 -12.90
CA GLY A 59 -4.88 -13.53 -13.31
C GLY A 59 -6.29 -13.70 -13.84
#